data_AF-S5NKJ6-F1
#
_entry.id   AF-S5NKJ6-F1
#
_cell.length_a   1.000
_cell.length_b   1.000
_cell.length_c   1.000
_cell.angle_alpha   90.00
_cell.angle_beta   90.00
_cell.angle_gamma   90.00
#
_symmetry.space_group_name_H-M   'P 1'
#
loop_
_entity.id
_entity.type
_entity.pdbx_description
1 polymer ?
#
loop_
_entity_poly.entity_id
_entity_poly.type
_entity_poly.pdbx_seq_one_letter_code
_entity_poly.pdbx_strand_id
1 'polypeptide(L)'
;MAFYFWRINRFGRWEKYYSVQRRGAFVSGIHCLFRENFLPTETISISYEYILCKHLIANTEFSYLALPENYNRLFIPRTKAPTDNRLKTLNSKGVGRLLAAGGIYNGNIDGFRDTAEKLGGDAPAGYKQVMDNKGLLILGASVAAGLTMGRMKFPELEELEQFGAKGTYTSRPFDPDKAGGPVEHLTTEGVNITYEGIAIVEKHISRFDPDPGNEFMVSRLKKIASGELLPEQVDLNYYIHECREYQRYCNLGWETGRPSDNQEAYDLWNNTHTSTLEDYRIAGNDLYHPDAPSW
;
A
#
# COMPACT_ATOMS: atom_id res chain seq x y z
N MET A 1 -9.89 3.63 16.05
CA MET A 1 -10.76 4.55 16.83
C MET A 1 -12.13 4.67 16.15
N ALA A 2 -13.24 4.77 16.89
CA ALA A 2 -14.58 4.84 16.31
C ALA A 2 -15.39 6.00 16.91
N PHE A 3 -16.05 6.77 16.06
CA PHE A 3 -16.89 7.91 16.41
C PHE A 3 -18.32 7.67 15.90
N TYR A 4 -19.29 8.03 16.73
CA TYR A 4 -20.70 7.91 16.41
C TYR A 4 -21.37 9.28 16.45
N PHE A 5 -22.09 9.59 15.38
CA PHE A 5 -22.87 10.81 15.29
C PHE A 5 -24.32 10.50 15.59
N TRP A 6 -24.88 11.34 16.43
CA TRP A 6 -26.26 11.27 16.88
C TRP A 6 -27.00 12.50 16.43
N ARG A 7 -28.30 12.35 16.26
CA ARG A 7 -29.22 13.47 16.03
C ARG A 7 -30.57 13.16 16.66
N ILE A 8 -31.38 14.20 16.81
CA ILE A 8 -32.77 14.09 17.22
C ILE A 8 -33.61 13.96 15.95
N ASN A 9 -34.38 12.88 15.81
CA ASN A 9 -35.26 12.68 14.67
C ASN A 9 -36.54 13.52 14.79
N ARG A 10 -37.38 13.50 13.74
CA ARG A 10 -38.67 14.23 13.71
C ARG A 10 -39.63 13.90 14.86
N PHE A 11 -39.39 12.81 15.60
CA PHE A 11 -40.20 12.38 16.75
C PHE A 11 -39.56 12.73 18.10
N GLY A 12 -38.49 13.54 18.10
CA GLY A 12 -37.81 13.95 19.33
C GLY A 12 -36.92 12.87 19.95
N ARG A 13 -36.63 11.77 19.24
CA ARG A 13 -35.82 10.66 19.76
C ARG A 13 -34.39 10.76 19.22
N TRP A 14 -33.43 10.45 20.09
CA TRP A 14 -32.03 10.30 19.69
C TRP A 14 -31.85 9.06 18.82
N GLU A 15 -31.20 9.24 17.67
CA GLU A 15 -30.80 8.15 16.80
C GLU A 15 -29.35 8.29 16.35
N LYS A 16 -28.66 7.15 16.30
CA LYS A 16 -27.29 7.01 15.81
C LYS A 16 -27.36 6.81 14.30
N TYR A 17 -27.00 7.82 13.53
CA TYR A 17 -27.23 7.83 12.08
C TYR A 17 -25.96 7.69 11.24
N TYR A 18 -24.79 7.92 11.85
CA TYR A 18 -23.51 7.85 11.14
C TYR A 18 -22.40 7.34 12.06
N SER A 19 -21.54 6.51 11.51
CA SER A 19 -20.32 6.07 12.20
C SER A 19 -19.11 6.33 11.33
N VAL A 20 -18.06 6.82 11.98
CA VAL A 20 -16.75 7.02 11.39
C VAL A 20 -15.77 6.13 12.16
N GLN A 21 -15.21 5.14 11.47
CA GLN A 21 -14.15 4.31 12.03
C GLN A 21 -12.84 4.71 11.36
N ARG A 22 -11.80 4.85 12.18
CA ARG A 22 -10.45 5.20 11.77
C ARG A 22 -9.53 4.05 12.14
N ARG A 23 -8.79 3.52 11.17
CA ARG A 23 -7.72 2.54 11.37
C ARG A 23 -6.37 3.24 11.13
N GLY A 24 -5.36 2.88 11.93
CA GLY A 24 -4.08 3.60 11.94
C GLY A 24 -4.24 5.05 12.40
N ALA A 25 -5.10 5.30 13.41
CA ALA A 25 -5.44 6.66 13.84
C ALA A 25 -4.59 7.10 15.02
N PHE A 26 -3.99 8.29 14.95
CA PHE A 26 -3.23 8.89 16.03
C PHE A 26 -3.51 10.39 16.14
N VAL A 27 -3.35 10.92 17.35
CA VAL A 27 -3.52 12.35 17.61
C VAL A 27 -2.31 13.07 17.01
N SER A 28 -2.56 13.97 16.05
CA SER A 28 -1.53 14.75 15.39
C SER A 28 -1.38 16.16 15.97
N GLY A 29 -2.32 16.61 16.82
CA GLY A 29 -2.21 17.88 17.50
C GLY A 29 -3.33 18.12 18.49
N ILE A 30 -3.03 18.87 19.56
CA ILE A 30 -3.98 19.33 20.55
C ILE A 30 -3.78 20.83 20.72
N HIS A 31 -4.85 21.60 20.48
CA HIS A 31 -4.84 23.04 20.63
C HIS A 31 -5.93 23.48 21.58
N CYS A 32 -5.52 24.05 22.72
CA CYS A 32 -6.42 24.63 23.70
C CYS A 32 -6.50 26.15 23.50
N LEU A 33 -7.71 26.69 23.42
CA LEU A 33 -7.97 28.10 23.24
C LEU A 33 -8.82 28.62 24.39
N PHE A 34 -8.25 29.57 25.14
CA PHE A 34 -8.93 30.30 26.20
C PHE A 34 -9.12 31.74 25.77
N ARG A 35 -10.36 32.22 25.74
CA ARG A 35 -10.70 33.63 25.48
C ARG A 35 -11.71 34.11 26.51
N GLU A 36 -11.56 35.36 26.91
CA GLU A 36 -12.48 36.02 27.82
C GLU A 36 -13.89 36.10 27.18
N ASN A 37 -14.93 35.74 27.94
CA ASN A 37 -16.34 35.66 27.50
C ASN A 37 -16.68 34.59 26.45
N PHE A 38 -15.79 33.63 26.18
CA PHE A 38 -16.09 32.44 25.38
C PHE A 38 -15.86 31.17 26.19
N LEU A 39 -16.61 30.12 25.85
CA LEU A 39 -16.32 28.80 26.41
C LEU A 39 -14.91 28.38 25.96
N PRO A 40 -14.06 27.90 26.90
CA PRO A 40 -12.81 27.28 26.54
C PRO A 40 -13.03 26.16 25.53
N THR A 41 -12.20 26.10 24.50
CA THR A 41 -12.30 25.07 23.46
C THR A 41 -10.98 24.32 23.33
N GLU A 42 -11.09 23.02 23.12
CA GLU A 42 -9.98 22.14 22.81
C GLU A 42 -10.24 21.51 21.45
N THR A 43 -9.28 21.66 20.53
CA THR A 43 -9.33 21.05 19.21
C THR A 43 -8.28 19.96 19.14
N ILE A 44 -8.73 18.71 18.96
CA ILE A 44 -7.88 17.54 18.79
C ILE A 44 -7.90 17.16 17.32
N SER A 45 -6.75 17.26 16.67
CA SER A 45 -6.55 16.82 15.28
C SER A 45 -6.11 15.37 15.25
N ILE A 46 -6.72 14.57 14.38
CA ILE A 46 -6.46 13.13 14.27
C ILE A 46 -6.07 12.83 12.83
N SER A 47 -4.87 12.27 12.67
CA SER A 47 -4.40 11.69 11.41
C SER A 47 -4.80 10.21 11.37
N TYR A 48 -5.07 9.69 10.17
CA TYR A 48 -5.57 8.33 9.98
C TYR A 48 -5.14 7.80 8.60
N GLU A 49 -4.87 6.51 8.52
CA GLU A 49 -4.57 5.83 7.24
C GLU A 49 -5.85 5.48 6.49
N TYR A 50 -6.81 4.89 7.19
CA TYR A 50 -8.08 4.48 6.62
C TYR A 50 -9.25 5.04 7.40
N ILE A 51 -10.22 5.56 6.64
CA ILE A 51 -11.52 5.97 7.14
C ILE A 51 -12.60 5.06 6.56
N LEU A 52 -13.36 4.43 7.44
CA LEU A 52 -14.63 3.83 7.08
C LEU A 52 -15.76 4.73 7.57
N CYS A 53 -16.43 5.35 6.61
CA CYS A 53 -17.65 6.10 6.81
C CYS A 53 -18.85 5.19 6.54
N LYS A 54 -19.77 5.09 7.50
CA LYS A 54 -20.98 4.28 7.34
C LYS A 54 -22.21 5.04 7.81
N HIS A 55 -23.17 5.22 6.91
CA HIS A 55 -24.53 5.60 7.26
C HIS A 55 -25.23 4.41 7.95
N LEU A 56 -25.74 4.65 9.15
CA LEU A 56 -26.45 3.67 9.95
C LEU A 56 -27.94 3.88 9.70
N ILE A 57 -28.43 3.34 8.59
CA ILE A 57 -29.79 3.61 8.09
C ILE A 57 -30.83 2.74 8.80
N ALA A 58 -30.46 1.50 9.17
CA ALA A 58 -31.31 0.61 9.93
C ALA A 58 -31.71 1.23 11.28
N ASN A 59 -32.99 1.18 11.62
CA ASN A 59 -33.58 1.76 12.85
C ASN A 59 -33.48 3.29 12.99
N THR A 60 -33.29 4.01 11.88
CA THR A 60 -33.44 5.48 11.84
C THR A 60 -34.72 5.87 11.11
N GLU A 61 -35.08 7.15 11.15
CA GLU A 61 -36.17 7.70 10.32
C GLU A 61 -35.95 7.47 8.80
N PHE A 62 -34.72 7.16 8.38
CA PHE A 62 -34.36 6.81 6.99
C PHE A 62 -34.30 5.31 6.72
N SER A 63 -34.74 4.45 7.65
CA SER A 63 -34.75 2.98 7.50
C SER A 63 -35.43 2.48 6.23
N TYR A 64 -36.32 3.26 5.61
CA TYR A 64 -36.92 2.97 4.31
C TYR A 64 -35.92 2.96 3.13
N LEU A 65 -34.75 3.59 3.27
CA LEU A 65 -33.65 3.52 2.30
C LEU A 65 -32.79 2.26 2.47
N ALA A 66 -32.94 1.53 3.58
CA ALA A 66 -32.26 0.26 3.75
C ALA A 66 -32.89 -0.78 2.82
N LEU A 67 -32.10 -1.31 1.90
CA LEU A 67 -32.54 -2.39 1.03
C LEU A 67 -32.90 -3.61 1.90
N PRO A 68 -34.06 -4.25 1.69
CA PRO A 68 -34.45 -5.41 2.50
C PRO A 68 -33.45 -6.56 2.32
N GLU A 69 -33.34 -7.47 3.29
CA GLU A 69 -32.50 -8.70 3.16
C GLU A 69 -32.83 -9.52 1.91
N ASN A 70 -34.06 -9.36 1.42
CA ASN A 70 -34.58 -9.96 0.20
C ASN A 70 -34.34 -9.12 -1.07
N TYR A 71 -33.45 -8.13 -1.06
CA TYR A 71 -33.15 -7.30 -2.24
C TYR A 71 -32.77 -8.15 -3.45
N ASN A 72 -31.98 -9.20 -3.24
CA ASN A 72 -31.63 -10.18 -4.27
C ASN A 72 -32.81 -11.06 -4.75
N ARG A 73 -33.94 -11.09 -4.04
CA ARG A 73 -35.19 -11.77 -4.46
C ARG A 73 -36.15 -10.85 -5.22
N LEU A 74 -36.02 -9.52 -5.09
CA LEU A 74 -36.78 -8.57 -5.93
C LEU A 74 -36.39 -8.69 -7.41
N PHE A 75 -35.17 -9.16 -7.65
CA PHE A 75 -34.68 -9.58 -8.96
C PHE A 75 -34.65 -11.09 -9.02
N ILE A 76 -35.81 -11.76 -9.12
CA ILE A 76 -35.86 -13.21 -9.38
C ILE A 76 -35.12 -13.45 -10.69
N PRO A 77 -33.94 -14.10 -10.70
CA PRO A 77 -33.37 -14.56 -11.95
C PRO A 77 -34.36 -15.60 -12.47
N ARG A 78 -34.89 -15.42 -13.69
CA ARG A 78 -35.71 -16.44 -14.34
C ARG A 78 -35.03 -17.81 -14.14
N THR A 79 -35.78 -18.76 -13.59
CA THR A 79 -35.39 -20.16 -13.55
C THR A 79 -34.92 -20.55 -14.94
N LYS A 80 -33.69 -21.08 -15.01
CA LYS A 80 -33.03 -21.44 -16.26
C LYS A 80 -33.93 -22.39 -17.06
N ALA A 81 -34.59 -21.85 -18.08
CA ALA A 81 -34.92 -22.64 -19.26
C ALA A 81 -33.59 -23.06 -19.91
N PRO A 82 -33.55 -24.21 -20.61
CA PRO A 82 -32.33 -24.73 -21.19
C PRO A 82 -31.76 -23.70 -22.17
N THR A 83 -30.53 -23.25 -21.85
CA THR A 83 -29.56 -22.60 -22.72
C THR A 83 -30.10 -21.57 -23.74
N ASP A 84 -29.93 -20.29 -23.41
CA ASP A 84 -29.38 -19.37 -24.40
C ASP A 84 -28.34 -18.43 -23.77
N ASN A 85 -27.27 -18.25 -24.53
CA ASN A 85 -25.98 -17.66 -24.23
C ASN A 85 -26.06 -16.21 -23.72
N ARG A 86 -26.12 -16.01 -22.40
CA ARG A 86 -26.05 -14.66 -21.80
C ARG A 86 -24.67 -14.19 -21.33
N LEU A 87 -23.63 -15.03 -21.45
CA LEU A 87 -22.24 -14.63 -21.17
C LEU A 87 -21.45 -14.20 -22.42
N LYS A 88 -22.11 -14.04 -23.58
CA LYS A 88 -21.49 -13.56 -24.83
C LYS A 88 -20.78 -12.20 -24.72
N THR A 89 -20.98 -11.44 -23.65
CA THR A 89 -20.37 -10.11 -23.45
C THR A 89 -19.03 -10.14 -22.70
N LEU A 90 -18.69 -11.23 -22.00
CA LEU A 90 -17.48 -11.35 -21.18
C LEU A 90 -16.50 -12.41 -21.70
N ASN A 91 -16.70 -12.87 -22.93
CA ASN A 91 -15.94 -13.96 -23.51
C ASN A 91 -14.89 -13.47 -24.52
N SER A 92 -14.34 -12.27 -24.30
CA SER A 92 -13.33 -11.65 -25.18
C SER A 92 -11.90 -12.06 -24.82
N LYS A 93 -10.95 -11.86 -25.75
CA LYS A 93 -9.52 -12.11 -25.48
C LYS A 93 -9.01 -11.30 -24.29
N GLY A 94 -9.52 -10.09 -24.09
CA GLY A 94 -9.15 -9.23 -22.95
C GLY A 94 -9.51 -9.86 -21.61
N VAL A 95 -10.72 -10.43 -21.49
CA VAL A 95 -11.14 -11.14 -20.27
C VAL A 95 -10.29 -12.40 -20.05
N GLY A 96 -9.98 -13.14 -21.13
CA GLY A 96 -9.05 -14.26 -21.08
C GLY A 96 -7.68 -13.90 -20.52
N ARG A 97 -7.08 -12.81 -21.00
CA ARG A 97 -5.77 -12.33 -20.53
C ARG A 97 -5.79 -11.90 -19.06
N LEU A 98 -6.87 -11.24 -18.63
CA LEU A 98 -7.06 -10.85 -17.23
C LEU A 98 -7.21 -12.06 -16.31
N LEU A 99 -7.93 -13.10 -16.75
CA LEU A 99 -8.04 -14.35 -16.00
C LEU A 99 -6.70 -15.08 -15.92
N ALA A 100 -5.88 -15.06 -16.98
CA ALA A 100 -4.53 -15.61 -16.92
C ALA A 100 -3.65 -14.85 -15.91
N ALA A 101 -3.70 -13.51 -15.94
CA ALA A 101 -2.98 -12.68 -14.96
C ALA A 101 -3.48 -12.94 -13.52
N GLY A 102 -4.79 -13.03 -13.31
CA GLY A 102 -5.38 -13.34 -12.00
C GLY A 102 -5.03 -14.74 -11.49
N GLY A 103 -4.99 -15.73 -12.37
CA GLY A 103 -4.57 -17.10 -12.04
C GLY A 103 -3.10 -17.19 -11.65
N ILE A 104 -2.22 -16.43 -12.33
CA ILE A 104 -0.80 -16.30 -11.96
C ILE A 104 -0.64 -15.59 -10.62
N TYR A 105 -1.32 -14.44 -10.44
CA TYR A 105 -1.22 -13.62 -9.23
C TYR A 105 -1.73 -14.35 -7.98
N ASN A 106 -2.82 -15.11 -8.11
CA ASN A 106 -3.44 -15.84 -7.01
C ASN A 106 -2.88 -17.26 -6.83
N GLY A 107 -1.86 -17.66 -7.60
CA GLY A 107 -1.32 -19.03 -7.58
C GLY A 107 -2.34 -20.13 -7.94
N ASN A 108 -3.46 -19.76 -8.58
CA ASN A 108 -4.57 -20.66 -8.93
C ASN A 108 -4.79 -20.66 -10.44
N ILE A 109 -3.83 -21.24 -11.17
CA ILE A 109 -3.86 -21.28 -12.63
C ILE A 109 -5.05 -22.12 -13.12
N ASP A 110 -5.26 -23.29 -12.53
CA ASP A 110 -6.25 -24.25 -13.02
C ASP A 110 -7.70 -23.76 -12.84
N GLY A 111 -8.02 -23.10 -11.71
CA GLY A 111 -9.37 -22.56 -11.48
C GLY A 111 -9.69 -21.37 -12.40
N PHE A 112 -8.70 -20.54 -12.70
CA PHE A 112 -8.87 -19.42 -13.63
C PHE A 112 -8.88 -19.87 -15.09
N ARG A 113 -8.16 -20.95 -15.44
CA ARG A 113 -8.23 -21.61 -16.76
C ARG A 113 -9.62 -22.18 -17.02
N ASP A 114 -10.15 -22.95 -16.06
CA ASP A 114 -11.50 -23.52 -16.12
C ASP A 114 -12.57 -22.41 -16.23
N THR A 115 -12.36 -21.28 -15.55
CA THR A 115 -13.22 -20.09 -15.69
C THR A 115 -13.17 -19.50 -17.10
N ALA A 116 -11.98 -19.37 -17.70
CA ALA A 116 -11.84 -18.89 -19.08
C ALA A 116 -12.49 -19.84 -20.10
N GLU A 117 -12.35 -21.15 -19.90
CA GLU A 117 -12.99 -22.20 -20.71
C GLU A 117 -14.52 -22.15 -20.61
N LYS A 118 -15.06 -21.99 -19.39
CA LYS A 118 -16.51 -21.86 -19.14
C LYS A 118 -17.11 -20.58 -19.72
N LEU A 119 -16.34 -19.49 -19.80
CA LEU A 119 -16.77 -18.26 -20.49
C LEU A 119 -16.87 -18.44 -22.01
N GLY A 120 -16.07 -19.35 -22.58
CA GLY A 120 -16.07 -19.66 -24.01
C GLY A 120 -15.63 -18.47 -24.89
N GLY A 121 -16.07 -18.44 -26.15
CA GLY A 121 -15.72 -17.37 -27.09
C GLY A 121 -14.21 -17.24 -27.31
N ASP A 122 -13.71 -16.01 -27.24
CA ASP A 122 -12.31 -15.63 -27.39
C ASP A 122 -11.52 -15.64 -26.06
N ALA A 123 -12.18 -15.83 -24.91
CA ALA A 123 -11.53 -15.82 -23.60
C ALA A 123 -10.52 -16.97 -23.42
N PRO A 124 -10.77 -18.24 -23.82
CA PRO A 124 -9.76 -19.29 -23.78
C PRO A 124 -8.53 -18.95 -24.64
N ALA A 125 -8.74 -18.35 -25.82
CA ALA A 125 -7.66 -17.95 -26.71
C ALA A 125 -6.83 -16.80 -26.11
N GLY A 126 -7.47 -15.82 -25.48
CA GLY A 126 -6.79 -14.75 -24.76
C GLY A 126 -6.02 -15.23 -23.53
N TYR A 127 -6.58 -16.19 -22.79
CA TYR A 127 -5.94 -16.84 -21.64
C TYR A 127 -4.69 -17.60 -22.09
N LYS A 128 -4.85 -18.48 -23.10
CA LYS A 128 -3.76 -19.25 -23.69
C LYS A 128 -2.68 -18.36 -24.29
N GLN A 129 -3.03 -17.21 -24.88
CA GLN A 129 -2.05 -16.26 -25.40
C GLN A 129 -1.09 -15.72 -24.32
N VAL A 130 -1.55 -15.59 -23.08
CA VAL A 130 -0.67 -15.20 -21.95
C VAL A 130 0.14 -16.39 -21.46
N MET A 131 -0.49 -17.57 -21.35
CA MET A 131 0.14 -18.76 -20.76
C MET A 131 1.14 -19.48 -21.69
N ASP A 132 0.89 -19.49 -23.00
CA ASP A 132 1.75 -20.17 -24.00
C ASP A 132 2.94 -19.31 -24.44
N ASN A 133 2.95 -18.02 -24.10
CA ASN A 133 4.02 -17.13 -24.48
C ASN A 133 5.22 -17.33 -23.55
N LYS A 134 6.08 -18.30 -23.90
CA LYS A 134 7.26 -18.78 -23.14
C LYS A 134 8.34 -17.71 -22.83
N GLY A 135 8.08 -16.44 -23.09
CA GLY A 135 9.00 -15.33 -22.85
C GLY A 135 8.32 -13.99 -22.56
N LEU A 136 7.01 -13.96 -22.28
CA LEU A 136 6.29 -12.72 -21.96
C LEU A 136 5.54 -12.89 -20.63
N LEU A 137 6.25 -12.61 -19.54
CA LEU A 137 5.61 -12.28 -18.26
C LEU A 137 4.87 -10.96 -18.49
N ILE A 138 3.59 -11.06 -18.84
CA ILE A 138 2.67 -9.93 -18.75
C ILE A 138 2.43 -9.72 -17.25
N LEU A 139 3.32 -8.95 -16.63
CA LEU A 139 3.02 -8.11 -15.48
C LEU A 139 1.69 -7.42 -15.77
N GLY A 140 0.74 -7.54 -14.85
CA GLY A 140 -0.59 -6.94 -14.98
C GLY A 140 -0.49 -5.48 -15.40
N ALA A 141 -0.96 -5.20 -16.61
CA ALA A 141 -1.30 -3.90 -17.19
C ALA A 141 -0.45 -2.68 -16.76
N SER A 142 0.74 -2.53 -17.35
CA SER A 142 1.25 -1.22 -17.76
C SER A 142 1.84 -1.33 -19.16
N VAL A 143 1.32 -0.54 -20.09
CA VAL A 143 1.85 -0.46 -21.45
C VAL A 143 3.18 0.30 -21.40
N ALA A 144 4.33 -0.38 -21.55
CA ALA A 144 5.52 0.10 -22.29
C ALA A 144 6.73 -0.88 -22.16
N ALA A 145 7.10 -1.46 -23.31
CA ALA A 145 8.42 -1.86 -23.83
C ALA A 145 9.59 -2.30 -22.91
N GLY A 146 10.21 -3.45 -23.26
CA GLY A 146 11.64 -3.70 -23.02
C GLY A 146 12.02 -5.16 -22.74
N LEU A 147 12.47 -5.89 -23.76
CA LEU A 147 13.00 -7.27 -23.71
C LEU A 147 14.34 -7.36 -22.94
N THR A 148 14.57 -8.45 -22.19
CA THR A 148 15.81 -9.29 -22.27
C THR A 148 15.64 -10.63 -21.51
N MET A 149 16.11 -11.72 -22.12
CA MET A 149 15.92 -13.13 -21.76
C MET A 149 16.99 -13.69 -20.81
N GLY A 150 16.63 -14.68 -19.97
CA GLY A 150 17.61 -15.53 -19.24
C GLY A 150 17.04 -16.74 -18.47
N ARG A 151 16.90 -17.88 -19.17
CA ARG A 151 16.80 -19.31 -18.75
C ARG A 151 16.40 -19.73 -17.31
N MET A 152 15.31 -20.51 -17.24
CA MET A 152 14.84 -21.33 -16.10
C MET A 152 15.68 -22.60 -15.82
N LYS A 153 15.69 -23.02 -14.54
CA LYS A 153 15.56 -24.42 -14.10
C LYS A 153 14.76 -24.46 -12.78
N PHE A 154 13.74 -25.31 -12.72
CA PHE A 154 13.03 -25.72 -11.50
C PHE A 154 13.37 -27.19 -11.21
N PRO A 155 13.68 -27.54 -9.95
CA PRO A 155 13.35 -28.84 -9.40
C PRO A 155 12.23 -28.76 -8.35
N GLU A 156 11.73 -29.96 -8.05
CA GLU A 156 10.51 -30.36 -7.36
C GLU A 156 10.12 -29.67 -6.03
N LEU A 157 8.81 -29.74 -5.78
CA LEU A 157 8.10 -29.41 -4.55
C LEU A 157 8.66 -30.20 -3.36
N GLU A 158 9.43 -29.53 -2.51
CA GLU A 158 9.68 -29.96 -1.12
C GLU A 158 9.37 -28.78 -0.19
N GLU A 159 8.51 -29.09 0.79
CA GLU A 159 8.12 -28.37 2.01
C GLU A 159 8.02 -26.83 1.97
N LEU A 160 6.78 -26.35 2.14
CA LEU A 160 6.43 -24.96 2.41
C LEU A 160 7.08 -24.47 3.71
N GLU A 161 8.34 -24.03 3.62
CA GLU A 161 8.87 -23.02 4.53
C GLU A 161 8.22 -21.67 4.23
N GLN A 162 7.85 -20.97 5.29
CA GLN A 162 7.18 -19.67 5.26
C GLN A 162 8.04 -18.62 4.53
N PHE A 163 7.81 -18.42 3.23
CA PHE A 163 8.40 -17.30 2.50
C PHE A 163 7.53 -16.05 2.66
N GLY A 164 8.09 -15.02 3.30
CA GLY A 164 7.55 -13.66 3.27
C GLY A 164 7.38 -13.13 1.84
N ALA A 165 6.56 -12.09 1.68
CA ALA A 165 6.30 -11.50 0.38
C ALA A 165 7.58 -10.94 -0.27
N LYS A 166 7.73 -11.09 -1.58
CA LYS A 166 8.77 -10.38 -2.34
C LYS A 166 8.26 -9.00 -2.72
N GLY A 167 9.10 -7.97 -2.55
CA GLY A 167 8.84 -6.63 -3.08
C GLY A 167 8.61 -6.68 -4.59
N THR A 168 7.52 -6.07 -5.04
CA THR A 168 7.11 -6.04 -6.46
C THR A 168 8.07 -5.27 -7.36
N TYR A 169 8.79 -4.28 -6.83
CA TYR A 169 9.71 -3.42 -7.56
C TYR A 169 11.18 -3.84 -7.35
N THR A 170 11.56 -4.11 -6.10
CA THR A 170 12.93 -4.43 -5.69
C THR A 170 13.27 -5.91 -5.79
N SER A 171 12.27 -6.79 -5.88
CA SER A 171 12.41 -8.25 -5.76
C SER A 171 13.04 -8.73 -4.45
N ARG A 172 13.28 -7.84 -3.48
CA ARG A 172 13.84 -8.18 -2.18
C ARG A 172 12.79 -8.92 -1.33
N PRO A 173 13.15 -10.02 -0.67
CA PRO A 173 12.23 -10.70 0.25
C PRO A 173 12.04 -9.84 1.50
N PHE A 174 10.79 -9.69 1.95
CA PHE A 174 10.46 -9.06 3.21
C PHE A 174 9.18 -9.66 3.81
N ASP A 175 8.93 -9.41 5.08
CA ASP A 175 7.70 -9.80 5.76
C ASP A 175 6.76 -8.57 5.85
N PRO A 176 5.62 -8.55 5.11
CA PRO A 176 4.66 -7.45 5.16
C PRO A 176 4.08 -7.19 6.56
N ASP A 177 3.96 -8.23 7.38
CA ASP A 177 3.41 -8.11 8.73
C ASP A 177 4.44 -7.47 9.69
N LYS A 178 5.72 -7.46 9.32
CA LYS A 178 6.83 -6.82 10.05
C LYS A 178 7.37 -5.57 9.36
N ALA A 179 6.67 -5.04 8.36
CA ALA A 179 7.10 -3.88 7.59
C ALA A 179 6.84 -2.51 8.27
N GLY A 180 6.21 -2.51 9.46
CA GLY A 180 5.86 -1.27 10.16
C GLY A 180 4.72 -0.48 9.50
N GLY A 181 3.89 -1.14 8.71
CA GLY A 181 2.75 -0.55 7.99
C GLY A 181 2.57 -1.18 6.61
N PRO A 182 1.41 -0.99 5.96
CA PRO A 182 1.20 -1.47 4.60
C PRO A 182 2.18 -0.80 3.62
N VAL A 183 2.56 -1.50 2.54
CA VAL A 183 3.19 -0.86 1.39
C VAL A 183 2.15 0.01 0.66
N GLU A 184 2.51 1.23 0.34
CA GLU A 184 1.68 2.23 -0.32
C GLU A 184 2.25 2.57 -1.71
N HIS A 185 1.53 3.37 -2.52
CA HIS A 185 2.02 3.82 -3.82
C HIS A 185 2.32 5.32 -3.77
N LEU A 186 3.44 5.67 -3.15
CA LEU A 186 3.87 7.05 -2.89
C LEU A 186 4.69 7.63 -4.05
N THR A 187 4.97 8.93 -3.97
CA THR A 187 5.78 9.68 -4.93
C THR A 187 6.74 10.61 -4.20
N THR A 188 7.89 10.87 -4.82
CA THR A 188 8.89 11.84 -4.36
C THR A 188 8.67 13.23 -4.99
N GLU A 189 7.71 13.35 -5.92
CA GLU A 189 7.37 14.61 -6.57
C GLU A 189 6.79 15.63 -5.58
N GLY A 190 7.32 16.87 -5.61
CA GLY A 190 6.85 17.96 -4.77
C GLY A 190 7.32 17.90 -3.32
N VAL A 191 8.21 16.96 -2.97
CA VAL A 191 8.85 16.91 -1.65
C VAL A 191 9.69 18.17 -1.45
N ASN A 192 9.50 18.81 -0.30
CA ASN A 192 10.30 19.95 0.14
C ASN A 192 11.24 19.52 1.26
N ILE A 193 12.55 19.67 1.05
CA ILE A 193 13.57 19.30 2.04
C ILE A 193 13.65 20.40 3.09
N THR A 194 13.27 20.09 4.34
CA THR A 194 13.33 21.01 5.48
C THR A 194 14.26 20.50 6.58
N TYR A 195 14.75 21.42 7.43
CA TYR A 195 15.61 21.08 8.56
C TYR A 195 14.93 20.13 9.56
N GLU A 196 13.61 20.22 9.74
CA GLU A 196 12.86 19.32 10.61
C GLU A 196 12.90 17.88 10.11
N GLY A 197 12.72 17.67 8.80
CA GLY A 197 12.86 16.32 8.25
C GLY A 197 14.31 15.86 8.18
N ILE A 198 15.29 16.75 8.00
CA ILE A 198 16.71 16.39 8.11
C ILE A 198 17.02 15.85 9.51
N ALA A 199 16.45 16.45 10.56
CA ALA A 199 16.62 15.94 11.92
C ALA A 199 16.01 14.54 12.10
N ILE A 200 14.93 14.21 11.37
CA ILE A 200 14.36 12.85 11.32
C ILE A 200 15.33 11.89 10.65
N VAL A 201 15.90 12.27 9.51
CA VAL A 201 16.92 11.48 8.80
C VAL A 201 18.11 11.21 9.72
N GLU A 202 18.67 12.25 10.35
CA GLU A 202 19.80 12.12 11.28
C GLU A 202 19.47 11.20 12.47
N LYS A 203 18.26 11.33 13.04
CA LYS A 203 17.80 10.43 14.10
C LYS A 203 17.67 8.99 13.61
N HIS A 204 17.19 8.78 12.39
CA HIS A 204 17.07 7.46 11.81
C HIS A 204 18.43 6.79 11.67
N ILE A 205 19.36 7.45 10.97
CA ILE A 205 20.68 6.88 10.66
C ILE A 205 21.55 6.70 11.90
N SER A 206 21.34 7.50 12.96
CA SER A 206 22.11 7.41 14.22
C SER A 206 22.07 6.05 14.92
N ARG A 207 21.13 5.17 14.55
CA ARG A 207 21.01 3.79 15.07
C ARG A 207 21.98 2.80 14.41
N PHE A 208 22.56 3.18 13.29
CA PHE A 208 23.48 2.36 12.50
C PHE A 208 24.93 2.81 12.76
N ASP A 209 25.87 1.96 12.35
CA ASP A 209 27.28 2.32 12.40
C ASP A 209 27.56 3.49 11.44
N PRO A 210 28.55 4.35 11.75
CA PRO A 210 28.88 5.50 10.90
C PRO A 210 29.15 5.07 9.45
N ASP A 211 28.49 5.74 8.52
CA ASP A 211 28.60 5.47 7.08
C ASP A 211 28.90 6.78 6.33
N PRO A 212 29.99 6.85 5.54
CA PRO A 212 30.39 8.07 4.85
C PRO A 212 29.42 8.48 3.74
N GLY A 213 28.66 7.55 3.18
CA GLY A 213 27.59 7.84 2.21
C GLY A 213 26.43 8.59 2.87
N ASN A 214 26.01 8.15 4.05
CA ASN A 214 24.96 8.81 4.84
C ASN A 214 25.39 10.22 5.26
N GLU A 215 26.63 10.39 5.73
CA GLU A 215 27.17 11.71 6.09
C GLU A 215 27.19 12.66 4.88
N PHE A 216 27.57 12.15 3.71
CA PHE A 216 27.57 12.90 2.46
C PHE A 216 26.16 13.35 2.07
N MET A 217 25.19 12.44 2.10
CA MET A 217 23.80 12.76 1.76
C MET A 217 23.20 13.77 2.73
N VAL A 218 23.42 13.62 4.05
CA VAL A 218 22.96 14.60 5.05
C VAL A 218 23.58 15.99 4.80
N SER A 219 24.85 16.06 4.43
CA SER A 219 25.50 17.33 4.07
C SER A 219 24.83 18.00 2.86
N ARG A 220 24.50 17.22 1.82
CA ARG A 220 23.76 17.71 0.65
C ARG A 220 22.38 18.22 1.02
N LEU A 221 21.62 17.47 1.82
CA LEU A 221 20.29 17.88 2.27
C LEU A 221 20.32 19.22 3.02
N LYS A 222 21.34 19.46 3.86
CA LYS A 222 21.50 20.74 4.58
C LYS A 222 21.76 21.91 3.63
N LYS A 223 22.59 21.72 2.60
CA LYS A 223 22.83 22.73 1.54
C LYS A 223 21.58 23.02 0.71
N ILE A 224 20.75 22.01 0.47
CA ILE A 224 19.47 22.19 -0.21
C ILE A 224 18.50 22.99 0.67
N ALA A 225 18.39 22.64 1.95
CA ALA A 225 17.53 23.35 2.90
C ALA A 225 17.97 24.82 3.14
N SER A 226 19.27 25.14 3.01
CA SER A 226 19.77 26.52 3.06
C SER A 226 19.63 27.28 1.73
N GLY A 227 19.25 26.61 0.64
CA GLY A 227 19.17 27.19 -0.70
C GLY A 227 20.52 27.35 -1.42
N GLU A 228 21.59 26.77 -0.88
CA GLU A 228 22.93 26.77 -1.50
C GLU A 228 23.04 25.76 -2.66
N LEU A 229 22.19 24.73 -2.67
CA LEU A 229 22.16 23.68 -3.68
C LEU A 229 20.72 23.43 -4.15
N LEU A 230 20.52 23.18 -5.45
CA LEU A 230 19.23 22.74 -5.96
C LEU A 230 19.07 21.23 -5.74
N PRO A 231 17.88 20.75 -5.35
CA PRO A 231 17.66 19.32 -5.14
C PRO A 231 17.71 18.54 -6.44
N GLU A 232 18.40 17.40 -6.41
CA GLU A 232 18.33 16.38 -7.45
C GLU A 232 17.37 15.25 -7.04
N GLN A 233 16.98 14.41 -7.99
CA GLN A 233 16.06 13.31 -7.72
C GLN A 233 16.59 12.35 -6.64
N VAL A 234 17.90 12.13 -6.61
CA VAL A 234 18.56 11.28 -5.60
C VAL A 234 18.47 11.87 -4.19
N ASP A 235 18.54 13.21 -4.05
CA ASP A 235 18.39 13.87 -2.75
C ASP A 235 16.95 13.73 -2.23
N LEU A 236 15.96 13.89 -3.12
CA LEU A 236 14.55 13.70 -2.80
C LEU A 236 14.24 12.25 -2.41
N ASN A 237 14.79 11.29 -3.17
CA ASN A 237 14.64 9.87 -2.90
C ASN A 237 15.22 9.50 -1.53
N TYR A 238 16.47 9.86 -1.27
CA TYR A 238 17.12 9.61 0.02
C TYR A 238 16.33 10.23 1.18
N TYR A 239 16.01 11.52 1.09
CA TYR A 239 15.32 12.23 2.16
C TYR A 239 13.98 11.57 2.53
N ILE A 240 13.15 11.30 1.54
CA ILE A 240 11.81 10.76 1.78
C ILE A 240 11.85 9.28 2.16
N HIS A 241 12.80 8.53 1.62
CA HIS A 241 13.07 7.14 2.00
C HIS A 241 13.44 7.05 3.47
N GLU A 242 14.48 7.75 3.91
CA GLU A 242 14.95 7.72 5.29
C GLU A 242 13.87 8.18 6.29
N CYS A 243 13.07 9.20 5.94
CA CYS A 243 11.95 9.64 6.78
C CYS A 243 10.84 8.58 6.88
N ARG A 244 10.50 7.92 5.78
CA ARG A 244 9.44 6.89 5.74
C ARG A 244 9.89 5.60 6.41
N GLU A 245 11.15 5.20 6.23
CA GLU A 245 11.74 4.05 6.90
C GLU A 245 11.75 4.28 8.42
N TYR A 246 12.16 5.47 8.87
CA TYR A 246 12.07 5.86 10.28
C TYR A 246 10.65 5.77 10.85
N GLN A 247 9.64 6.22 10.10
CA GLN A 247 8.24 6.10 10.50
C GLN A 247 7.82 4.63 10.68
N ARG A 248 8.26 3.74 9.79
CA ARG A 248 8.00 2.29 9.91
C ARG A 248 8.69 1.69 11.13
N TYR A 249 9.93 2.09 11.43
CA TYR A 249 10.61 1.74 12.68
C TYR A 249 9.81 2.20 13.92
N CYS A 250 9.29 3.43 13.92
CA CYS A 250 8.46 3.95 15.01
C CYS A 250 7.17 3.12 15.20
N ASN A 251 6.52 2.73 14.10
CA ASN A 251 5.32 1.91 14.14
C ASN A 251 5.57 0.51 14.72
N LEU A 252 6.81 0.01 14.65
CA LEU A 252 7.25 -1.25 15.25
C LEU A 252 7.80 -1.09 16.69
N GLY A 253 7.72 0.12 17.26
CA GLY A 253 8.20 0.42 18.61
C GLY A 253 9.69 0.76 18.72
N TRP A 254 10.38 0.94 17.59
CA TRP A 254 11.81 1.22 17.52
C TRP A 254 12.11 2.69 17.19
N GLU A 255 11.58 3.60 18.01
CA GLU A 255 11.86 5.03 17.87
C GLU A 255 13.36 5.33 18.04
N THR A 256 14.01 4.64 18.98
CA THR A 256 15.45 4.74 19.26
C THR A 256 16.10 3.36 19.32
N GLY A 257 17.39 3.29 18.98
CA GLY A 257 18.17 2.06 19.02
C GLY A 257 17.75 1.01 17.98
N ARG A 258 18.18 -0.23 18.21
CA ARG A 258 17.87 -1.43 17.42
C ARG A 258 17.83 -2.66 18.34
N PRO A 259 17.22 -3.78 17.92
CA PRO A 259 17.30 -5.04 18.64
C PRO A 259 18.73 -5.38 19.03
N SER A 260 18.91 -5.96 20.23
CA SER A 260 20.23 -6.41 20.70
C SER A 260 20.70 -7.67 19.97
N ASP A 261 19.75 -8.48 19.47
CA ASP A 261 20.04 -9.59 18.59
C ASP A 261 20.27 -9.11 17.16
N ASN A 262 21.36 -9.57 16.54
CA ASN A 262 21.78 -9.11 15.22
C ASN A 262 20.84 -9.59 14.11
N GLN A 263 20.25 -10.78 14.24
CA GLN A 263 19.31 -11.29 13.24
C GLN A 263 17.99 -10.54 13.32
N GLU A 264 17.49 -10.28 14.52
CA GLU A 264 16.29 -9.46 14.70
C GLU A 264 16.50 -8.01 14.22
N ALA A 265 17.70 -7.45 14.45
CA ALA A 265 18.04 -6.11 13.96
C ALA A 265 18.10 -6.07 12.42
N TYR A 266 18.67 -7.11 11.80
CA TYR A 266 18.69 -7.25 10.35
C TYR A 266 17.28 -7.45 9.78
N ASP A 267 16.46 -8.29 10.38
CA ASP A 267 15.10 -8.55 9.91
C ASP A 267 14.23 -7.29 10.02
N LEU A 268 14.35 -6.56 11.14
CA LEU A 268 13.70 -5.27 11.33
C LEU A 268 14.08 -4.31 10.21
N TRP A 269 15.38 -4.12 9.98
CA TRP A 269 15.90 -3.27 8.91
C TRP A 269 15.42 -3.73 7.54
N ASN A 270 15.61 -5.00 7.20
CA ASN A 270 15.30 -5.49 5.87
C ASN A 270 13.81 -5.33 5.56
N ASN A 271 12.92 -5.55 6.54
CA ASN A 271 11.48 -5.42 6.34
C ASN A 271 11.04 -3.97 6.17
N THR A 272 11.50 -3.06 7.01
CA THR A 272 11.15 -1.63 6.93
C THR A 272 11.81 -0.96 5.72
N HIS A 273 13.07 -1.27 5.46
CA HIS A 273 13.83 -0.72 4.35
C HIS A 273 13.29 -1.20 3.00
N THR A 274 13.06 -2.50 2.83
CA THR A 274 12.48 -3.05 1.59
C THR A 274 11.09 -2.49 1.32
N SER A 275 10.22 -2.45 2.34
CA SER A 275 8.87 -1.90 2.16
C SER A 275 8.87 -0.41 1.82
N THR A 276 9.87 0.36 2.28
CA THR A 276 10.02 1.77 1.92
C THR A 276 10.50 1.96 0.49
N LEU A 277 11.42 1.12 0.01
CA LEU A 277 11.80 1.10 -1.41
C LEU A 277 10.59 0.80 -2.30
N GLU A 278 9.72 -0.12 -1.88
CA GLU A 278 8.47 -0.43 -2.57
C GLU A 278 7.47 0.75 -2.56
N ASP A 279 7.38 1.50 -1.45
CA ASP A 279 6.47 2.65 -1.33
C ASP A 279 6.68 3.64 -2.49
N TYR A 280 7.94 3.96 -2.78
CA TYR A 280 8.32 4.95 -3.78
C TYR A 280 8.67 4.36 -5.14
N ARG A 281 8.72 3.02 -5.26
CA ARG A 281 9.20 2.30 -6.47
C ARG A 281 10.60 2.78 -6.85
N ILE A 282 11.51 2.75 -5.89
CA ILE A 282 12.93 3.11 -6.05
C ILE A 282 13.81 1.92 -5.66
N ALA A 283 15.01 1.83 -6.23
CA ALA A 283 16.01 0.81 -5.91
C ALA A 283 17.04 1.36 -4.91
N GLY A 284 17.79 0.47 -4.24
CA GLY A 284 18.86 0.90 -3.33
C GLY A 284 19.93 1.77 -3.99
N ASN A 285 20.17 1.57 -5.30
CA ASN A 285 21.09 2.40 -6.08
C ASN A 285 20.58 3.82 -6.33
N ASP A 286 19.30 4.09 -6.08
CA ASP A 286 18.67 5.41 -6.27
C ASP A 286 18.74 6.26 -4.99
N LEU A 287 19.35 5.75 -3.91
CA LEU A 287 19.43 6.41 -2.60
C LEU A 287 20.71 7.24 -2.42
N TYR A 288 21.84 6.85 -3.01
CA TYR A 288 23.10 7.56 -2.82
C TYR A 288 23.51 8.30 -4.09
N HIS A 289 23.88 9.56 -3.93
CA HIS A 289 24.43 10.35 -5.02
C HIS A 289 25.73 9.70 -5.54
N PRO A 290 26.04 9.72 -6.85
CA PRO A 290 27.22 9.06 -7.40
C PRO A 290 28.57 9.50 -6.80
N ASP A 291 28.63 10.75 -6.32
CA ASP A 291 29.81 11.31 -5.64
C ASP A 291 29.90 10.92 -4.14
N ALA A 292 28.91 10.21 -3.61
CA ALA A 292 28.95 9.72 -2.24
C ALA A 292 30.06 8.67 -2.10
N PRO A 293 30.92 8.76 -1.06
CA PRO A 293 31.95 7.76 -0.85
C PRO A 293 31.30 6.40 -0.55
N SER A 294 31.72 5.35 -1.25
CA SER A 294 31.49 3.98 -0.79
C SER A 294 32.55 3.62 0.25
N TRP A 295 32.22 2.66 1.12
CA TRP A 295 33.23 1.92 1.88
C TRP A 295 34.15 1.10 0.95
#